data_AF-A0A164NXP7-F1
#
_entry.id   AF-A0A164NXP7-F1
#
_cell.length_a   1.000
_cell.length_b   1.000
_cell.length_c   1.000
_cell.angle_alpha   90.00
_cell.angle_beta   90.00
_cell.angle_gamma   90.00
#
_symmetry.space_group_name_H-M   'P 1'
#
loop_
_entity.id
_entity.type
_entity.pdbx_description
1 polymer ?
#
loop_
_entity_poly.entity_id
_entity_poly.type
_entity_poly.pdbx_seq_one_letter_code
_entity_poly.pdbx_strand_id
1 'polypeptide(L)'
;MKVKFISKYKTINIRCFEFETEEPIYIEDGEYDAYHFRLQFNADGKIIVLAVDNGTFYVCDEVTHEFDIPSLLIQLGEAEGIADLQEEYEEHLRETADEDAA
;
A
#
# COMPACT_ATOMS: atom_id res chain seq x y z
N MET A 1 7.49 -13.87 -2.21
CA MET A 1 7.95 -13.40 -3.54
C MET A 1 8.88 -12.20 -3.38
N LYS A 2 9.62 -11.82 -4.44
CA LYS A 2 10.36 -10.55 -4.46
C LYS A 2 9.40 -9.42 -4.85
N VAL A 3 9.55 -8.27 -4.21
CA VAL A 3 8.76 -7.06 -4.51
C VAL A 3 9.66 -5.85 -4.69
N LYS A 4 9.10 -4.79 -5.27
CA LYS A 4 9.76 -3.48 -5.39
C LYS A 4 8.96 -2.44 -4.63
N PHE A 5 9.49 -1.92 -3.53
CA PHE A 5 8.89 -0.78 -2.84
C PHE A 5 9.06 0.50 -3.67
N ILE A 6 7.98 1.25 -3.84
CA ILE A 6 7.92 2.41 -4.74
C ILE A 6 7.68 3.72 -3.99
N SER A 7 6.84 3.72 -2.95
CA SER A 7 6.47 4.94 -2.24
C SER A 7 6.25 4.71 -0.75
N LYS A 8 6.31 5.78 0.02
CA LYS A 8 5.96 5.81 1.44
C LYS A 8 5.27 7.13 1.79
N TYR A 9 4.34 7.05 2.73
CA TYR A 9 3.66 8.20 3.33
C TYR A 9 3.01 7.77 4.64
N LYS A 10 2.41 8.70 5.36
CA LYS A 10 1.69 8.45 6.60
C LYS A 10 0.30 9.06 6.54
N THR A 11 -0.65 8.31 7.08
CA THR A 11 -1.99 8.82 7.40
C THR A 11 -2.11 8.95 8.94
N ILE A 12 -3.32 9.11 9.47
CA ILE A 12 -3.54 9.18 10.91
C ILE A 12 -3.16 7.85 11.56
N ASN A 13 -2.03 7.84 12.28
CA ASN A 13 -1.50 6.69 13.03
C ASN A 13 -1.14 5.45 12.18
N ILE A 14 -1.03 5.60 10.85
CA ILE A 14 -0.68 4.51 9.95
C ILE A 14 0.52 4.94 9.10
N ARG A 15 1.53 4.06 9.00
CA ARG A 15 2.61 4.21 8.02
C ARG A 15 2.29 3.34 6.82
N CYS A 16 2.34 3.92 5.63
CA CYS A 16 2.03 3.26 4.38
C CYS A 16 3.31 3.11 3.56
N PHE A 17 3.48 1.94 2.95
CA PHE A 17 4.52 1.66 1.96
C PHE A 17 3.89 0.94 0.80
N GLU A 18 4.01 1.48 -0.40
CA GLU A 18 3.49 0.84 -1.59
C GLU A 18 4.58 0.08 -2.31
N PHE A 19 4.19 -1.04 -2.93
CA PHE A 19 5.10 -1.92 -3.62
C PHE A 19 4.43 -2.61 -4.81
N GLU A 20 5.27 -3.02 -5.76
CA GLU A 20 4.87 -3.78 -6.93
C GLU A 20 5.40 -5.21 -6.87
N THR A 21 4.61 -6.16 -7.35
CA THR A 21 5.01 -7.56 -7.58
C THR A 21 5.51 -7.75 -9.02
N GLU A 22 6.39 -8.71 -9.25
CA GLU A 22 6.87 -9.04 -10.62
C GLU A 22 5.79 -9.79 -11.42
N GLU A 23 5.00 -10.62 -10.74
CA GLU A 23 3.90 -11.40 -11.31
C GLU A 23 2.56 -10.91 -10.73
N PRO A 24 1.46 -10.99 -11.48
CA PRO A 24 0.14 -10.62 -10.97
C PRO A 24 -0.31 -11.57 -9.86
N ILE A 25 -1.11 -11.05 -8.94
CA ILE A 25 -1.91 -11.84 -8.02
C ILE A 25 -3.37 -11.64 -8.39
N TYR A 26 -4.07 -12.75 -8.64
CA TYR A 26 -5.49 -12.73 -8.95
C TYR A 26 -6.31 -12.43 -7.68
N ILE A 27 -7.21 -11.46 -7.77
CA ILE A 27 -8.14 -11.05 -6.72
C ILE A 27 -9.52 -11.59 -7.09
N GLU A 28 -10.04 -12.55 -6.31
CA GLU A 28 -11.29 -13.24 -6.64
C GLU A 28 -12.52 -12.32 -6.54
N ASP A 29 -12.65 -11.55 -5.45
CA ASP A 29 -13.80 -10.67 -5.21
C ASP A 29 -14.02 -9.61 -6.31
N GLY A 30 -12.95 -9.16 -6.96
CA GLY A 30 -13.01 -8.18 -8.05
C GLY A 30 -12.80 -8.76 -9.45
N GLU A 31 -12.51 -10.06 -9.57
CA GLU A 31 -12.16 -10.74 -10.83
C GLU A 31 -11.05 -10.03 -11.64
N TYR A 32 -9.96 -9.63 -10.99
CA TYR A 32 -8.86 -8.89 -11.64
C TYR A 32 -7.47 -9.30 -11.14
N ASP A 33 -6.45 -8.98 -11.94
CA ASP A 33 -5.06 -9.18 -11.60
C ASP A 33 -4.45 -7.90 -11.01
N ALA A 34 -3.91 -8.00 -9.79
CA ALA A 34 -3.24 -6.91 -9.11
C ALA A 34 -1.71 -7.07 -9.14
N TYR A 35 -1.01 -5.98 -9.45
CA TYR A 35 0.45 -5.87 -9.34
C TYR A 35 0.87 -4.90 -8.24
N HIS A 36 -0.02 -3.98 -7.87
CA HIS A 36 0.28 -2.88 -6.96
C HIS A 36 -0.43 -3.09 -5.63
N PHE A 37 0.34 -3.00 -4.56
CA PHE A 37 -0.11 -3.27 -3.19
C PHE A 37 0.42 -2.22 -2.22
N ARG A 38 -0.22 -2.15 -1.06
CA ARG A 38 0.16 -1.29 0.05
C ARG A 38 0.32 -2.09 1.34
N LEU A 39 1.47 -1.94 1.97
CA LEU A 39 1.75 -2.40 3.32
C LEU A 39 1.45 -1.29 4.33
N GLN A 40 0.54 -1.56 5.27
CA GLN A 40 0.16 -0.64 6.34
C GLN A 40 0.66 -1.11 7.69
N PHE A 41 1.30 -0.21 8.43
CA PHE A 41 1.67 -0.40 9.84
C PHE A 41 0.77 0.45 10.71
N ASN A 42 -0.13 -0.20 11.44
CA ASN A 42 -1.02 0.44 12.39
C ASN A 42 -0.31 0.64 13.74
N ALA A 43 -0.71 1.66 14.49
CA ALA A 43 -0.12 1.98 15.80
C ALA A 43 -0.31 0.88 16.87
N ASP A 44 -1.29 -0.01 16.68
CA ASP A 44 -1.53 -1.19 17.54
C ASP A 44 -0.59 -2.37 17.21
N GLY A 45 0.28 -2.22 16.21
CA GLY A 45 1.19 -3.25 15.73
C GLY A 45 0.61 -4.16 14.66
N LYS A 46 -0.64 -3.94 14.22
CA LYS A 46 -1.24 -4.71 13.12
C LYS A 46 -0.63 -4.30 11.78
N ILE A 47 -0.22 -5.30 11.00
CA ILE A 47 0.26 -5.15 9.64
C ILE A 47 -0.80 -5.65 8.67
N ILE A 48 -1.11 -4.87 7.64
CA ILE A 48 -2.13 -5.19 6.63
C ILE A 48 -1.53 -5.01 5.24
N VAL A 49 -1.85 -5.91 4.32
CA VAL A 49 -1.57 -5.76 2.88
C VAL A 49 -2.89 -5.46 2.18
N LEU A 50 -2.90 -4.43 1.33
CA LEU A 50 -4.05 -4.03 0.54
C LEU A 50 -3.70 -4.07 -0.94
N ALA A 51 -4.62 -4.55 -1.77
CA ALA A 51 -4.50 -4.42 -3.22
C ALA A 51 -4.87 -2.99 -3.64
N VAL A 52 -4.20 -2.48 -4.67
CA VAL A 52 -4.51 -1.19 -5.29
C VAL A 52 -5.10 -1.44 -6.66
N ASP A 53 -6.33 -0.99 -6.88
CA ASP A 53 -6.98 -0.99 -8.19
C ASP A 53 -7.48 0.42 -8.52
N ASN A 54 -7.06 0.94 -9.68
CA ASN A 54 -7.41 2.28 -10.17
C ASN A 54 -7.27 3.41 -9.13
N GLY A 55 -6.22 3.33 -8.29
CA GLY A 55 -5.95 4.30 -7.22
C GLY A 55 -6.82 4.13 -5.97
N THR A 56 -7.74 3.16 -5.97
CA THR A 56 -8.53 2.77 -4.79
C THR A 56 -7.85 1.59 -4.09
N PHE A 57 -7.89 1.60 -2.77
CA PHE A 57 -7.26 0.58 -1.94
C PHE A 57 -8.31 -0.36 -1.36
N TYR A 58 -8.14 -1.66 -1.60
CA TYR A 58 -9.05 -2.69 -1.12
C TYR A 58 -8.33 -3.58 -0.10
N VAL A 59 -8.96 -3.76 1.07
CA VAL A 59 -8.50 -4.77 2.03
C VAL A 59 -8.88 -6.12 1.43
N CYS A 60 -7.89 -6.89 0.99
CA CYS A 60 -8.12 -8.22 0.45
C CYS A 60 -7.47 -9.25 1.38
N ASP A 61 -8.26 -9.70 2.37
CA ASP A 61 -7.88 -10.82 3.24
C ASP A 61 -7.53 -12.07 2.41
N GLU A 62 -8.19 -12.20 1.24
CA GLU A 62 -8.00 -13.31 0.30
C GLU A 62 -6.59 -13.42 -0.25
N VAL A 63 -5.85 -12.34 -0.46
CA VAL A 63 -4.48 -12.43 -1.02
C VAL A 63 -3.38 -12.14 0.00
N THR A 64 -3.76 -11.84 1.24
CA THR A 64 -2.77 -11.59 2.30
C THR A 64 -1.86 -12.82 2.51
N HIS A 65 -2.37 -14.02 2.26
CA HIS A 65 -1.61 -15.28 2.39
C HIS A 65 -0.55 -15.50 1.30
N GLU A 66 -0.63 -14.76 0.18
CA GLU A 66 0.41 -14.77 -0.88
C GLU A 66 1.70 -14.07 -0.43
N PHE A 67 1.62 -13.32 0.68
CA PHE A 67 2.72 -12.53 1.21
C PHE A 67 3.26 -13.10 2.53
N ASP A 68 4.55 -13.45 2.52
CA ASP A 68 5.31 -13.69 3.74
C ASP A 68 5.69 -12.33 4.37
N ILE A 69 4.95 -11.91 5.40
CA ILE A 69 5.14 -10.62 6.05
C ILE A 69 6.57 -10.44 6.58
N PRO A 70 7.16 -11.37 7.37
CA PRO A 70 8.58 -11.31 7.72
C PRO A 70 9.52 -11.05 6.54
N SER A 71 9.32 -11.73 5.41
CA SER A 71 10.12 -11.51 4.20
C SER A 71 9.93 -10.12 3.62
N LEU A 72 8.69 -9.61 3.56
CA LEU A 72 8.40 -8.24 3.11
C LEU A 72 9.09 -7.18 3.99
N LEU A 73 9.13 -7.39 5.31
CA LEU A 73 9.80 -6.46 6.23
C LEU A 73 11.32 -6.40 6.02
N ILE A 74 11.94 -7.54 5.74
CA ILE A 74 13.37 -7.60 5.38
C ILE A 74 13.59 -6.84 4.07
N GLN A 75 12.80 -7.14 3.04
CA GLN A 75 12.89 -6.47 1.74
C GLN A 75 12.66 -4.95 1.85
N LEU A 76 11.75 -4.51 2.71
CA LEU A 76 11.53 -3.08 2.99
C LEU A 76 12.76 -2.43 3.64
N GLY A 77 13.43 -3.13 4.56
CA GLY A 77 14.64 -2.65 5.22
C GLY A 77 15.85 -2.53 4.28
N GLU A 78 15.85 -3.31 3.19
CA GLU A 78 16.89 -3.32 2.16
C GLU A 78 16.55 -2.44 0.95
N ALA A 79 15.31 -1.95 0.85
CA ALA A 79 14.84 -1.18 -0.29
C ALA A 79 15.44 0.23 -0.31
N GLU A 80 15.92 0.63 -1.49
CA GLU A 80 16.47 1.95 -1.78
C GLU A 80 15.56 2.71 -2.75
N GLY A 81 15.65 4.04 -2.77
CA GLY A 81 14.94 4.87 -3.74
C GLY A 81 13.41 4.93 -3.55
N ILE A 82 12.90 4.55 -2.38
CA ILE A 82 11.48 4.68 -2.04
C ILE A 82 11.10 6.17 -2.02
N ALA A 83 10.17 6.58 -2.88
CA ALA A 83 9.70 7.95 -2.95
C ALA A 83 8.96 8.35 -1.66
N ASP A 84 9.29 9.52 -1.10
CA ASP A 84 8.62 10.07 0.08
C ASP A 84 7.49 10.99 -0.39
N LEU A 85 6.26 10.49 -0.40
CA LEU A 85 5.10 11.19 -0.95
C LEU A 85 4.28 11.93 0.11
N GLN A 86 4.89 12.24 1.27
CA GLN A 86 4.15 12.84 2.39
C GLN A 86 3.54 14.20 2.02
N GLU A 87 4.28 15.05 1.31
CA GLU A 87 3.81 16.39 0.93
C GLU A 87 2.66 16.34 -0.08
N GLU A 88 2.80 15.51 -1.13
CA GLU A 88 1.76 15.35 -2.15
C GLU A 88 0.48 14.73 -1.55
N TYR A 89 0.64 13.80 -0.61
CA TYR A 89 -0.49 13.22 0.11
C TYR A 89 -1.24 14.27 0.95
N GLU A 90 -0.53 15.15 1.66
CA GLU A 90 -1.12 16.22 2.45
C GLU A 90 -1.75 17.33 1.60
N GLU A 91 -1.24 17.57 0.40
CA GLU A 91 -1.86 18.45 -0.58
C GLU A 91 -3.18 17.87 -1.08
N HIS A 92 -3.19 16.61 -1.51
CA HIS A 92 -4.40 15.92 -1.97
C HIS A 92 -5.52 15.92 -0.92
N LEU A 93 -5.18 15.70 0.36
CA LEU A 93 -6.13 15.77 1.46
C LEU A 93 -6.73 17.17 1.66
N ARG A 94 -5.96 18.23 1.41
CA ARG A 94 -6.46 19.61 1.52
C ARG A 94 -7.41 19.94 0.38
N GLU A 95 -7.05 19.58 -0.86
CA GLU A 95 -7.88 19.81 -2.04
C GLU A 95 -9.24 19.11 -1.92
N THR A 96 -9.23 17.83 -1.54
CA THR A 96 -10.46 17.05 -1.36
C THR A 96 -11.34 17.56 -0.22
N ALA A 97 -10.74 18.04 0.88
CA ALA A 97 -11.50 18.64 1.98
C ALA A 97 -12.18 19.97 1.60
N ASP A 98 -11.55 20.76 0.72
CA ASP A 98 -12.11 22.02 0.22
C ASP A 98 -13.24 21.78 -0.79
N GLU A 99 -13.15 20.72 -1.61
CA GLU A 99 -14.22 20.31 -2.54
C GLU A 99 -15.48 19.84 -1.82
N ASP A 100 -15.36 19.08 -0.73
CA ASP A 100 -16.50 18.61 0.07
C ASP A 100 -17.19 19.72 0.87
N ALA A 101 -16.56 20.88 1.04
CA ALA A 101 -17.07 22.03 1.78
C ALA A 101 -17.80 23.08 0.89
N ALA A 102 -17.78 22.92 -0.44
CA ALA A 102 -18.34 23.85 -1.43
C ALA A 102 -19.73 23.43 -1.94
#